data_AF-A0A1E4L383-F1
#
_entry.id   AF-A0A1E4L383-F1
#
_cell.length_a   1.000
_cell.length_b   1.000
_cell.length_c   1.000
_cell.angle_alpha   90.00
_cell.angle_beta   90.00
_cell.angle_gamma   90.00
#
_symmetry.space_group_name_H-M   'P 1'
#
loop_
_entity.id
_entity.type
_entity.pdbx_description
1 polymer ?
#
loop_
_entity_poly.entity_id
_entity_poly.type
_entity_poly.pdbx_seq_one_letter_code
_entity_poly.pdbx_strand_id
1 'polypeptide(L)'
;MDELDRLFPLPAALRIGDHAVRVEPLRVRQFAPMMRAMQPAQDLFRLDTRELDIDALLLDAAAAEIVAIGLGRDAAFVAGLDPDQRRAALAVVIGVNADFFFPENPPPSEIDAAGEPLPERDLADVFQTLISAGHRWSEIQDYTLAQVALFDAAVGRLRGEHDRTALLSYRAAGCDTGAFRAWLKALGG
;
A
#
# COMPACT_ATOMS: atom_id res chain seq x y z
N MET A 1 -15.70 2.61 -5.44
CA MET A 1 -14.65 3.57 -5.05
C MET A 1 -13.78 3.75 -6.27
N ASP A 2 -13.53 4.99 -6.71
CA ASP A 2 -12.74 5.27 -7.91
C ASP A 2 -11.24 4.95 -7.66
N GLU A 3 -10.50 4.54 -8.69
CA GLU A 3 -9.05 4.32 -8.59
C GLU A 3 -8.33 5.62 -8.20
N LEU A 4 -8.87 6.77 -8.62
CA LEU A 4 -8.40 8.09 -8.23
C LEU A 4 -8.61 8.39 -6.73
N ASP A 5 -9.72 7.92 -6.14
CA ASP A 5 -9.97 8.08 -4.70
C ASP A 5 -8.92 7.30 -3.87
N ARG A 6 -8.47 6.15 -4.39
CA ARG A 6 -7.40 5.34 -3.78
C ARG A 6 -6.01 5.94 -3.97
N LEU A 7 -5.77 6.66 -5.07
CA LEU A 7 -4.52 7.41 -5.28
C LEU A 7 -4.41 8.61 -4.34
N PHE A 8 -5.54 9.23 -3.98
CA PHE A 8 -5.56 10.42 -3.15
C PHE A 8 -6.52 10.31 -1.96
N PRO A 9 -6.13 9.52 -0.94
CA PRO A 9 -6.56 9.60 0.42
C PRO A 9 -7.33 10.84 0.86
N LEU A 10 -8.66 10.89 0.90
CA LEU A 10 -9.29 12.09 1.44
C LEU A 10 -9.07 12.14 2.95
N PRO A 11 -8.38 13.17 3.46
CA PRO A 11 -8.19 13.30 4.89
C PRO A 11 -9.51 13.66 5.57
N ALA A 12 -9.71 13.15 6.79
CA ALA A 12 -10.88 13.47 7.58
C ALA A 12 -10.60 14.65 8.52
N ALA A 13 -11.58 15.54 8.66
CA ALA A 13 -11.56 16.56 9.70
C ALA A 13 -12.19 15.98 10.97
N LEU A 14 -11.48 16.08 12.09
CA LEU A 14 -11.93 15.65 13.40
C LEU A 14 -11.88 16.84 14.36
N ARG A 15 -13.02 17.14 15.00
CA ARG A 15 -13.05 18.07 16.14
C ARG A 15 -12.78 17.31 17.43
N ILE A 16 -11.77 17.74 18.17
CA ILE A 16 -11.44 17.24 19.50
C ILE A 16 -11.43 18.44 20.45
N GLY A 17 -12.51 18.60 21.22
CA GLY A 17 -12.76 19.82 21.99
C GLY A 17 -12.76 21.06 21.09
N ASP A 18 -11.80 21.96 21.33
CA ASP A 18 -11.58 23.19 20.57
C ASP A 18 -10.56 23.04 19.42
N HIS A 19 -9.96 21.87 19.27
CA HIS A 19 -9.00 21.59 18.21
C HIS A 19 -9.68 21.00 16.98
N ALA A 20 -9.47 21.64 15.83
CA ALA A 20 -9.70 21.02 14.53
C ALA A 20 -8.42 20.29 14.11
N VAL A 21 -8.46 18.97 14.11
CA VAL A 21 -7.36 18.10 13.71
C VAL A 21 -7.70 17.47 12.36
N ARG A 22 -6.73 17.44 11.46
CA ARG A 22 -6.86 16.75 10.17
C ARG A 22 -6.17 15.40 10.28
N VAL A 23 -6.93 14.34 10.07
CA VAL A 23 -6.43 12.97 10.06
C VAL A 23 -6.04 12.65 8.62
N GLU A 24 -4.74 12.50 8.39
CA GLU A 24 -4.18 12.24 7.08
C GLU A 24 -3.97 10.73 6.88
N PRO A 25 -4.02 10.24 5.63
CA PRO A 25 -3.59 8.90 5.29
C PRO A 25 -2.14 8.63 5.73
N LEU A 26 -1.90 7.46 6.31
CA LEU A 26 -0.59 7.01 6.77
C LEU A 26 0.36 6.88 5.59
N ARG A 27 1.56 7.43 5.78
CA ARG A 27 2.65 7.34 4.81
C ARG A 27 3.54 6.14 5.09
N VAL A 28 4.27 5.65 4.10
CA VAL A 28 5.22 4.52 4.23
C VAL A 28 6.21 4.76 5.37
N ARG A 29 6.71 5.99 5.55
CA ARG A 29 7.60 6.32 6.68
C ARG A 29 6.98 6.11 8.07
N GLN A 30 5.65 6.14 8.17
CA GLN A 30 4.90 5.90 9.41
C GLN A 30 4.55 4.42 9.61
N PHE A 31 4.81 3.55 8.62
CA PHE A 31 4.49 2.13 8.66
C PHE A 31 5.19 1.42 9.82
N ALA A 32 6.52 1.49 9.89
CA ALA A 32 7.30 0.81 10.94
C ALA A 32 6.97 1.31 12.37
N PRO A 33 6.84 2.64 12.62
CA PRO A 33 6.33 3.13 13.90
C PRO A 33 4.94 2.58 14.24
N MET A 34 4.00 2.59 13.29
CA MET A 34 2.64 2.12 13.53
C MET A 34 2.59 0.62 13.84
N MET A 35 3.32 -0.21 13.07
CA MET A 35 3.41 -1.64 13.33
C MET A 35 3.98 -1.94 14.72
N ARG A 36 4.98 -1.17 15.16
CA ARG A 36 5.54 -1.31 16.51
C ARG A 36 4.52 -0.93 17.58
N ALA A 37 3.76 0.16 17.37
CA ALA A 37 2.71 0.60 18.27
C ALA A 37 1.57 -0.43 18.38
N MET A 38 1.26 -1.13 17.29
CA MET A 38 0.23 -2.18 17.26
C MET A 38 0.67 -3.51 17.88
N GLN A 39 1.98 -3.78 17.94
CA GLN A 39 2.52 -5.07 18.36
C GLN A 39 1.97 -5.59 19.71
N PRO A 40 1.79 -4.76 20.76
CA PRO A 40 1.22 -5.22 22.03
C PRO A 40 -0.24 -5.65 21.94
N ALA A 41 -0.97 -5.09 20.98
CA ALA A 41 -2.41 -5.25 20.79
C ALA A 41 -2.76 -6.03 19.52
N GLN A 42 -1.79 -6.74 18.93
CA GLN A 42 -1.95 -7.39 17.62
C GLN A 42 -3.13 -8.36 17.60
N ASP A 43 -3.37 -9.10 18.69
CA ASP A 43 -4.46 -10.07 18.82
C ASP A 43 -5.86 -9.42 18.80
N LEU A 44 -5.95 -8.10 19.02
CA LEU A 44 -7.20 -7.35 18.93
C LEU A 44 -7.59 -7.03 17.47
N PHE A 45 -6.62 -7.08 16.55
CA PHE A 45 -6.84 -6.89 15.12
C PHE A 45 -7.11 -8.25 14.47
N ARG A 46 -8.39 -8.57 14.23
CA ARG A 46 -8.77 -9.77 13.48
C ARG A 46 -8.73 -9.48 12.00
N LEU A 47 -7.54 -9.65 11.42
CA LEU A 47 -7.27 -9.34 10.01
C LEU A 47 -8.10 -10.19 9.04
N ASP A 48 -8.43 -11.43 9.45
CA ASP A 48 -9.23 -12.39 8.68
C ASP A 48 -10.71 -11.98 8.60
N THR A 49 -11.29 -11.53 9.71
CA THR A 49 -12.69 -11.08 9.78
C THR A 49 -12.87 -9.59 9.54
N ARG A 50 -11.77 -8.83 9.44
CA ARG A 50 -11.74 -7.36 9.42
C ARG A 50 -12.44 -6.73 10.60
N GLU A 51 -12.33 -7.38 11.76
CA GLU A 51 -12.89 -6.91 13.01
C GLU A 51 -11.79 -6.33 13.88
N LEU A 52 -12.16 -5.30 14.64
CA LEU A 52 -11.34 -4.76 15.70
C LEU A 52 -12.23 -4.47 16.89
N ASP A 53 -11.82 -5.00 18.03
CA ASP A 53 -12.42 -4.63 19.31
C ASP A 53 -11.85 -3.27 19.74
N ILE A 54 -12.52 -2.19 19.30
CA ILE A 54 -12.14 -0.80 19.60
C ILE A 54 -12.11 -0.57 21.11
N ASP A 55 -13.02 -1.21 21.85
CA ASP A 55 -13.17 -0.97 23.29
C ASP A 55 -12.06 -1.66 24.08
N ALA A 56 -11.74 -2.90 23.72
CA ALA A 56 -10.55 -3.58 24.25
C ALA A 56 -9.27 -2.83 23.87
N LEU A 57 -9.16 -2.33 22.63
CA LEU A 57 -7.97 -1.60 22.19
C LEU A 57 -7.80 -0.30 22.98
N LEU A 58 -8.86 0.44 23.26
CA LEU A 58 -8.81 1.67 24.07
C LEU A 58 -8.33 1.45 25.51
N LEU A 59 -8.48 0.24 26.04
CA LEU A 59 -7.95 -0.13 27.35
C LEU A 59 -6.47 -0.54 27.30
N ASP A 60 -5.95 -0.83 26.11
CA ASP A 60 -4.54 -1.16 25.88
C ASP A 60 -3.66 0.10 25.82
N ALA A 61 -2.42 -0.02 26.30
CA ALA A 61 -1.44 1.06 26.22
C ALA A 61 -1.10 1.43 24.76
N ALA A 62 -1.22 0.49 23.82
CA ALA A 62 -1.01 0.68 22.39
C ALA A 62 -1.92 1.74 21.76
N ALA A 63 -3.16 1.88 22.23
CA ALA A 63 -4.12 2.81 21.62
C ALA A 63 -3.63 4.25 21.62
N ALA A 64 -2.95 4.69 22.69
CA ALA A 64 -2.44 6.05 22.78
C ALA A 64 -1.37 6.33 21.71
N GLU A 65 -0.49 5.37 21.45
CA GLU A 65 0.58 5.50 20.45
C GLU A 65 0.02 5.42 19.03
N ILE A 66 -0.93 4.52 18.77
CA ILE A 66 -1.64 4.42 17.48
C ILE A 66 -2.33 5.75 17.14
N VAL A 67 -3.06 6.33 18.11
CA VAL A 67 -3.74 7.63 17.93
C VAL A 67 -2.72 8.75 17.71
N ALA A 68 -1.62 8.79 18.48
CA ALA A 68 -0.60 9.82 18.32
C ALA A 68 0.02 9.80 16.91
N ILE A 69 0.38 8.62 16.41
CA ILE A 69 0.95 8.45 15.07
C ILE A 69 -0.09 8.84 14.00
N GLY A 70 -1.34 8.37 14.13
CA GLY A 70 -2.41 8.63 13.17
C GLY A 70 -2.84 10.10 13.09
N LEU A 71 -2.80 10.82 14.22
CA LEU A 71 -3.09 12.27 14.25
C LEU A 71 -1.87 13.14 13.87
N GLY A 72 -0.67 12.55 13.81
CA GLY A 72 0.57 13.33 13.71
C GLY A 72 0.72 14.30 14.89
N ARG A 73 0.48 13.80 16.10
CA ARG A 73 0.57 14.54 17.37
C ARG A 73 1.43 13.78 18.36
N ASP A 74 1.89 14.47 19.40
CA ASP A 74 2.67 13.84 20.46
C ASP A 74 1.78 13.08 21.47
N ALA A 75 2.41 12.25 22.30
CA ALA A 75 1.71 11.47 23.32
C ALA A 75 1.07 12.35 24.41
N ALA A 76 1.58 13.55 24.65
CA ALA A 76 1.02 14.46 25.66
C ALA A 76 -0.33 15.02 25.20
N PHE A 77 -0.46 15.34 23.91
CA PHE A 77 -1.73 15.71 23.29
C PHE A 77 -2.78 14.62 23.48
N VAL A 78 -2.42 13.36 23.19
CA VAL A 78 -3.35 12.21 23.31
C VAL A 78 -3.70 11.91 24.76
N ALA A 79 -2.75 12.04 25.69
CA ALA A 79 -2.98 11.86 27.12
C ALA A 79 -3.93 12.91 27.71
N GLY A 80 -3.99 14.11 27.11
CA GLY A 80 -4.92 15.18 27.50
C GLY A 80 -6.36 14.98 27.01
N LEU A 81 -6.62 13.99 26.15
CA LEU A 81 -7.95 13.72 25.62
C LEU A 81 -8.81 12.94 26.61
N ASP A 82 -10.08 13.33 26.71
CA ASP A 82 -11.06 12.54 27.46
C ASP A 82 -11.31 11.16 26.78
N PRO A 83 -11.93 10.18 27.47
CA PRO A 83 -12.14 8.85 26.91
C PRO A 83 -12.98 8.84 25.61
N ASP A 84 -13.99 9.69 25.51
CA ASP A 84 -14.86 9.76 24.32
C ASP A 84 -14.13 10.38 23.13
N GLN A 85 -13.31 11.41 23.39
CA GLN A 85 -12.42 12.01 22.41
C GLN A 85 -11.37 11.02 21.90
N ARG A 86 -10.79 10.19 22.78
CA ARG A 86 -9.84 9.13 22.38
C ARG A 86 -10.51 8.07 21.52
N ARG A 87 -11.71 7.63 21.90
CA ARG A 87 -12.50 6.70 21.08
C ARG A 87 -12.80 7.27 19.70
N ALA A 88 -13.26 8.52 19.64
CA ALA A 88 -13.54 9.19 18.37
C ALA A 88 -12.27 9.33 17.51
N ALA A 89 -11.15 9.73 18.12
CA ALA A 89 -9.87 9.85 17.42
C ALA A 89 -9.39 8.51 16.86
N LEU A 90 -9.42 7.45 17.67
CA LEU A 90 -9.04 6.11 17.25
C LEU A 90 -9.92 5.63 16.08
N ALA A 91 -11.25 5.76 16.19
CA ALA A 91 -12.18 5.37 15.14
C ALA A 91 -11.91 6.10 13.81
N VAL A 92 -11.63 7.41 13.85
CA VAL A 92 -11.30 8.17 12.63
C VAL A 92 -9.93 7.79 12.08
N VAL A 93 -8.91 7.59 12.93
CA VAL A 93 -7.58 7.12 12.50
C VAL A 93 -7.71 5.79 11.77
N ILE A 94 -8.46 4.83 12.32
CA ILE A 94 -8.69 3.53 11.69
C ILE A 94 -9.49 3.69 10.39
N GLY A 95 -10.57 4.48 10.41
CA GLY A 95 -11.43 4.65 9.25
C GLY A 95 -10.74 5.28 8.04
N VAL A 96 -9.93 6.33 8.26
CA VAL A 96 -9.12 6.97 7.19
C VAL A 96 -8.04 6.02 6.66
N ASN A 97 -7.57 5.11 7.51
CA ASN A 97 -6.45 4.22 7.21
C ASN A 97 -6.88 2.75 7.15
N ALA A 98 -8.12 2.48 6.75
CA ALA A 98 -8.69 1.14 6.77
C ALA A 98 -7.84 0.14 5.97
N ASP A 99 -7.27 0.55 4.83
CA ASP A 99 -6.39 -0.29 4.01
C ASP A 99 -5.09 -0.71 4.73
N PHE A 100 -4.64 0.06 5.71
CA PHE A 100 -3.48 -0.28 6.53
C PHE A 100 -3.86 -1.31 7.61
N PHE A 101 -4.98 -1.10 8.30
CA PHE A 101 -5.41 -1.96 9.41
C PHE A 101 -6.12 -3.24 8.95
N PHE A 102 -6.77 -3.18 7.79
CA PHE A 102 -7.56 -4.24 7.18
C PHE A 102 -7.31 -4.25 5.66
N PRO A 103 -6.10 -4.60 5.22
CA PRO A 103 -5.79 -4.64 3.79
C PRO A 103 -6.84 -5.46 3.04
N GLU A 104 -7.43 -4.86 2.00
CA GLU A 104 -8.58 -5.43 1.28
C GLU A 104 -8.31 -6.80 0.64
N ASN A 105 -7.04 -7.21 0.59
CA ASN A 105 -6.53 -8.55 0.33
C ASN A 105 -5.01 -8.44 0.54
N PRO A 106 -4.30 -9.36 1.23
CA PRO A 106 -2.95 -9.67 0.75
C PRO A 106 -3.14 -10.02 -0.73
N PRO A 107 -2.34 -9.47 -1.68
CA PRO A 107 -2.57 -9.73 -3.10
C PRO A 107 -2.89 -11.22 -3.25
N PRO A 108 -4.05 -11.60 -3.85
CA PRO A 108 -4.35 -13.01 -4.04
C PRO A 108 -3.09 -13.56 -4.64
N SER A 109 -2.43 -14.47 -3.90
CA SER A 109 -1.15 -15.03 -4.28
C SER A 109 -1.31 -15.39 -5.75
N GLU A 110 -0.68 -14.58 -6.61
CA GLU A 110 -1.00 -14.63 -8.03
C GLU A 110 -0.76 -16.08 -8.42
N ILE A 111 -1.76 -16.77 -8.91
CA ILE A 111 -1.59 -18.20 -9.07
C ILE A 111 -0.71 -18.36 -10.30
N ASP A 112 0.43 -19.02 -10.16
CA ASP A 112 1.30 -19.26 -11.32
C ASP A 112 0.57 -20.13 -12.35
N ALA A 113 1.17 -20.33 -13.52
CA ALA A 113 0.59 -21.17 -14.57
C ALA A 113 0.38 -22.64 -14.13
N ALA A 114 0.98 -23.06 -13.01
CA ALA A 114 0.84 -24.39 -12.41
C ALA A 114 -0.26 -24.46 -11.33
N GLY A 115 -0.90 -23.33 -10.99
CA GLY A 115 -1.93 -23.30 -9.95
C GLY A 115 -1.35 -23.18 -8.54
N GLU A 116 -0.06 -22.83 -8.41
CA GLU A 116 0.57 -22.59 -7.12
C GLU A 116 0.46 -21.10 -6.71
N PRO A 117 0.22 -20.81 -5.42
CA PRO A 117 0.29 -19.46 -4.89
C PRO A 117 1.65 -18.82 -5.21
N LEU A 118 1.71 -17.72 -5.97
CA LEU A 118 2.94 -16.94 -6.05
C LEU A 118 3.29 -16.45 -4.64
N PRO A 119 4.59 -16.44 -4.30
CA PRO A 119 5.03 -16.05 -2.97
C PRO A 119 4.52 -14.66 -2.63
N GLU A 120 4.05 -14.50 -1.39
CA GLU A 120 3.65 -13.22 -0.84
C GLU A 120 4.79 -12.22 -1.08
N ARG A 121 4.53 -11.17 -1.88
CA ARG A 121 5.55 -10.19 -2.20
C ARG A 121 5.84 -9.36 -0.96
N ASP A 122 7.07 -9.45 -0.47
CA ASP A 122 7.54 -8.60 0.62
C ASP A 122 7.48 -7.13 0.17
N LEU A 123 7.15 -6.22 1.09
CA LEU A 123 7.24 -4.77 0.88
C LEU A 123 8.64 -4.37 0.37
N ALA A 124 9.68 -5.10 0.76
CA ALA A 124 11.03 -4.91 0.22
C ALA A 124 11.08 -5.10 -1.31
N ASP A 125 10.44 -6.15 -1.84
CA ASP A 125 10.38 -6.42 -3.27
C ASP A 125 9.54 -5.39 -4.02
N VAL A 126 8.46 -4.92 -3.40
CA VAL A 126 7.63 -3.83 -3.91
C VAL A 126 8.45 -2.55 -4.02
N PHE A 127 9.17 -2.15 -2.96
CA PHE A 127 10.02 -0.96 -3.00
C PHE A 127 11.14 -1.08 -4.03
N GLN A 128 11.77 -2.26 -4.14
CA GLN A 128 12.78 -2.49 -5.16
C GLN A 128 12.20 -2.40 -6.58
N THR A 129 10.96 -2.87 -6.76
CA THR A 129 10.23 -2.75 -8.03
C THR A 129 9.98 -1.28 -8.39
N LEU A 130 9.51 -0.47 -7.44
CA LEU A 130 9.27 0.96 -7.63
C LEU A 130 10.57 1.73 -7.90
N ILE A 131 11.65 1.43 -7.18
CA ILE A 131 12.97 2.03 -7.41
C ILE A 131 13.47 1.70 -8.82
N SER A 132 13.32 0.44 -9.24
CA SER A 132 13.69 0.01 -10.59
C SER A 132 12.86 0.68 -11.68
N ALA A 133 11.64 1.11 -11.36
CA ALA A 133 10.76 1.90 -12.22
C ALA A 133 11.06 3.41 -12.19
N GLY A 134 12.04 3.85 -11.40
CA GLY A 134 12.52 5.24 -11.37
C GLY A 134 11.97 6.08 -10.22
N HIS A 135 11.19 5.51 -9.31
CA HIS A 135 10.74 6.23 -8.10
C HIS A 135 11.90 6.41 -7.12
N ARG A 136 12.04 7.61 -6.55
CA ARG A 136 13.08 7.88 -5.54
C ARG A 136 12.63 7.38 -4.18
N TRP A 137 13.57 6.93 -3.36
CA TRP A 137 13.29 6.50 -1.99
C TRP A 137 12.55 7.56 -1.17
N SER A 138 12.97 8.83 -1.28
CA SER A 138 12.31 9.95 -0.60
C SER A 138 10.84 10.13 -1.02
N GLU A 139 10.48 9.79 -2.26
CA GLU A 139 9.10 9.86 -2.73
C GLU A 139 8.30 8.68 -2.18
N ILE A 140 8.87 7.48 -2.23
CA ILE A 140 8.26 6.26 -1.71
C ILE A 140 7.90 6.43 -0.22
N GLN A 141 8.78 7.07 0.56
CA GLN A 141 8.52 7.35 1.99
C GLN A 141 7.27 8.21 2.24
N ASP A 142 6.87 9.03 1.27
CA ASP A 142 5.71 9.90 1.32
C ASP A 142 4.47 9.32 0.62
N TYR A 143 4.58 8.11 0.06
CA TYR A 143 3.42 7.40 -0.48
C TYR A 143 2.54 6.83 0.63
N THR A 144 1.24 6.72 0.35
CA THR A 144 0.33 5.88 1.14
C THR A 144 0.43 4.42 0.69
N LEU A 145 -0.05 3.47 1.48
CA LEU A 145 -0.06 2.05 1.06
C LEU A 145 -0.92 1.84 -0.20
N ALA A 146 -2.04 2.54 -0.33
CA ALA A 146 -2.86 2.49 -1.54
C ALA A 146 -2.08 2.99 -2.77
N GLN A 147 -1.32 4.08 -2.64
CA GLN A 147 -0.45 4.57 -3.71
C GLN A 147 0.65 3.55 -4.07
N VAL A 148 1.29 2.94 -3.08
CA VAL A 148 2.29 1.88 -3.30
C VAL A 148 1.68 0.71 -4.07
N ALA A 149 0.51 0.22 -3.66
CA ALA A 149 -0.17 -0.88 -4.32
C ALA A 149 -0.54 -0.55 -5.78
N LEU A 150 -1.02 0.66 -6.04
CA LEU A 150 -1.38 1.10 -7.38
C LEU A 150 -0.16 1.31 -8.28
N PHE A 151 0.92 1.89 -7.77
CA PHE A 151 2.16 2.03 -8.54
C PHE A 151 2.81 0.69 -8.84
N ASP A 152 2.85 -0.25 -7.88
CA ASP A 152 3.35 -1.61 -8.14
C ASP A 152 2.52 -2.32 -9.21
N ALA A 153 1.19 -2.25 -9.10
CA ALA A 153 0.29 -2.81 -10.11
C ALA A 153 0.50 -2.18 -11.51
N ALA A 154 0.72 -0.86 -11.57
CA ALA A 154 1.01 -0.17 -12.83
C ALA A 154 2.36 -0.59 -13.43
N VAL A 155 3.40 -0.74 -12.62
CA VAL A 155 4.71 -1.25 -13.05
C VAL A 155 4.60 -2.70 -13.54
N GLY A 156 3.81 -3.53 -12.85
CA GLY A 156 3.50 -4.90 -13.27
C GLY A 156 2.83 -4.94 -14.65
N ARG A 157 1.81 -4.11 -14.89
CA ARG A 157 1.14 -4.01 -16.19
C ARG A 157 2.10 -3.60 -17.31
N LEU A 158 2.93 -2.58 -17.08
CA LEU A 158 3.90 -2.11 -18.07
C LEU A 158 4.94 -3.19 -18.43
N ARG A 159 5.43 -3.95 -17.43
CA ARG A 159 6.33 -5.09 -17.68
C ARG A 159 5.65 -6.16 -18.51
N GLY A 160 4.42 -6.54 -18.17
CA GLY A 160 3.64 -7.52 -18.94
C GLY A 160 3.40 -7.09 -20.40
N GLU A 161 3.14 -5.81 -20.64
CA GLU A 161 2.99 -5.26 -22.00
C GLU A 161 4.30 -5.29 -22.78
N HIS A 162 5.42 -4.96 -22.13
CA HIS A 162 6.75 -5.02 -22.73
C HIS A 162 7.13 -6.46 -23.09
N ASP A 163 6.92 -7.41 -22.20
CA ASP A 163 7.20 -8.83 -22.42
C ASP A 163 6.32 -9.42 -23.53
N ARG A 164 5.03 -9.05 -23.55
CA ARG A 164 4.12 -9.40 -24.64
C ARG A 164 4.62 -8.85 -25.98
N THR A 165 5.08 -7.61 -26.01
CA THR A 165 5.62 -6.97 -27.22
C THR A 165 6.91 -7.66 -27.69
N ALA A 166 7.80 -8.00 -26.75
CA ALA A 166 9.02 -8.75 -27.04
C ALA A 166 8.73 -10.14 -27.61
N LEU A 167 7.77 -10.87 -27.02
CA LEU A 167 7.32 -12.18 -27.51
C LEU A 167 6.68 -12.10 -28.90
N LEU A 168 5.84 -11.10 -29.16
CA LEU A 168 5.26 -10.87 -30.48
C LEU A 168 6.34 -10.53 -31.51
N SER A 169 7.33 -9.71 -31.13
CA SER A 169 8.47 -9.36 -31.98
C SER A 169 9.34 -10.60 -32.29
N TYR A 170 9.60 -11.44 -31.29
CA TYR A 170 10.33 -12.70 -31.47
C TYR A 170 9.57 -13.68 -32.36
N ARG A 171 8.24 -13.81 -32.17
CA ARG A 171 7.38 -14.64 -33.04
C ARG A 171 7.37 -14.11 -34.47
N ALA A 172 7.26 -12.80 -34.67
CA ALA A 172 7.33 -12.19 -35.99
C ALA A 172 8.69 -12.47 -36.67
N ALA A 173 9.80 -12.30 -35.94
CA ALA A 173 11.13 -12.62 -36.43
C ALA A 173 11.33 -14.12 -36.75
N GLY A 174 10.72 -15.01 -35.94
CA GLY A 174 10.75 -16.46 -36.15
C GLY A 174 9.90 -16.92 -37.34
N CYS A 175 8.71 -16.33 -37.52
CA CYS A 175 7.82 -16.60 -38.66
C CYS A 175 8.37 -16.07 -39.99
N ASP A 176 9.29 -15.10 -39.95
CA ASP A 176 9.82 -14.43 -41.14
C ASP A 176 11.32 -14.66 -41.38
N THR A 177 11.87 -15.79 -40.92
CA THR A 177 13.29 -16.12 -41.16
C THR A 177 13.66 -16.16 -42.64
N GLY A 178 12.70 -16.44 -43.53
CA GLY A 178 12.86 -16.42 -44.99
C GLY A 178 12.88 -15.01 -45.59
N ALA A 179 11.84 -14.19 -45.37
CA ALA A 179 11.78 -12.87 -45.99
C ALA A 179 12.70 -11.86 -45.29
N PHE A 180 12.97 -12.01 -44.00
CA PHE A 180 14.00 -11.23 -43.30
C PHE A 180 15.40 -11.49 -43.85
N ARG A 181 15.77 -12.75 -44.13
CA ARG A 181 17.05 -13.07 -44.80
C ARG A 181 17.11 -12.57 -46.24
N ALA A 182 15.99 -12.64 -46.97
CA ALA A 182 15.91 -12.12 -48.33
C ALA A 182 16.05 -10.58 -48.36
N TRP A 183 15.45 -9.89 -47.39
CA TRP A 183 15.56 -8.44 -47.21
C TRP A 183 16.98 -8.02 -46.82
N LEU A 184 17.65 -8.75 -45.91
CA LEU A 184 19.06 -8.50 -45.58
C LEU A 184 20.00 -8.68 -46.78
N LYS A 185 19.77 -9.70 -47.63
CA LYS A 185 20.52 -9.85 -48.91
C LYS A 185 20.25 -8.72 -49.89
N ALA A 186 19.00 -8.22 -49.96
CA ALA A 186 18.65 -7.10 -50.83
C ALA A 186 19.32 -5.77 -50.40
N LEU A 187 19.71 -5.65 -49.13
CA LEU A 187 20.45 -4.50 -48.60
C LEU A 187 21.99 -4.61 -48.76
N GLY A 188 22.50 -5.65 -49.43
CA GLY A 188 23.91 -5.77 -49.80
C GLY A 188 24.77 -6.64 -48.87
N GLY A 189 24.14 -7.54 -48.09
CA GLY A 189 24.82 -8.65 -47.41
C GLY A 189 25.04 -9.86 -48.32
#